data_AF-A0A8B6DWU4-F1
#
_entry.id   AF-A0A8B6DWU4-F1
#
_cell.length_a   1.000
_cell.length_b   1.000
_cell.length_c   1.000
_cell.angle_alpha   90.00
_cell.angle_beta   90.00
_cell.angle_gamma   90.00
#
_symmetry.space_group_name_H-M   'P 1'
#
loop_
_entity.id
_entity.type
_entity.pdbx_description
1 polymer ?
#
loop_
_entity_poly.entity_id
_entity_poly.type
_entity_poly.pdbx_seq_one_letter_code
_entity_poly.pdbx_strand_id
1 'polypeptide(L)'
;MAIRKLKLDITKKKEKYGTIIESTPQVDELTILLEKCTDKNNILAVTCCNAVVDLVQLGVIEYDFVMRCLLNLVPSAKNLNGIIQAITALLKLQLAVAINTEQDGTFVSPYTLRLPPHPFITVLNNRPESWPQILQEFSHLCHSENLR
;
A
#
# COMPACT_ATOMS: atom_id res chain seq x y z
N MET A 1 -4.57 13.26 16.13
CA MET A 1 -4.80 12.48 17.37
C MET A 1 -5.51 11.15 17.11
N ALA A 2 -6.57 11.11 16.29
CA ALA A 2 -7.33 9.88 16.00
C ALA A 2 -6.56 8.79 15.24
N ILE A 3 -5.84 9.12 14.16
CA ILE A 3 -5.10 8.11 13.34
C ILE A 3 -3.99 7.45 14.16
N ARG A 4 -3.27 8.21 14.98
CA ARG A 4 -2.24 7.67 15.89
C ARG A 4 -2.84 6.67 16.87
N LYS A 5 -4.04 6.95 17.39
CA LYS A 5 -4.76 6.01 18.25
C LYS A 5 -5.11 4.73 17.50
N LEU A 6 -5.67 4.83 16.28
CA LEU A 6 -5.97 3.66 15.44
C LEU A 6 -4.73 2.80 15.19
N LYS A 7 -3.59 3.41 14.83
CA LYS A 7 -2.33 2.66 14.64
C LYS A 7 -1.93 1.90 15.91
N LEU A 8 -2.01 2.54 17.08
CA LEU A 8 -1.66 1.90 18.35
C LEU A 8 -2.61 0.73 18.67
N ASP A 9 -3.91 0.92 18.45
CA ASP A 9 -4.90 -0.11 18.72
C ASP A 9 -4.71 -1.32 17.78
N ILE A 10 -4.41 -1.09 16.50
CA ILE A 10 -4.05 -2.15 15.53
C ILE A 10 -2.76 -2.87 15.95
N THR A 11 -1.71 -2.13 16.34
CA THR A 11 -0.46 -2.73 16.82
C THR A 11 -0.68 -3.63 18.04
N LYS A 12 -1.57 -3.26 18.97
CA LYS A 12 -1.93 -4.13 20.10
C LYS A 12 -2.62 -5.42 19.65
N LYS A 13 -3.41 -5.40 18.57
CA LYS A 13 -4.03 -6.62 18.03
C LYS A 13 -2.98 -7.59 17.50
N LYS A 14 -1.84 -7.10 17.02
CA LYS A 14 -0.70 -7.95 16.64
C LYS A 14 -0.19 -8.80 17.80
N GLU A 15 -0.15 -8.25 19.01
CA GLU A 15 0.29 -8.98 20.21
C GLU A 15 -0.64 -10.18 20.49
N LYS A 16 -1.91 -10.07 20.12
CA LYS A 16 -2.92 -11.12 20.33
C LYS A 16 -2.96 -12.16 19.20
N TYR A 17 -2.85 -11.72 17.95
CA TYR A 17 -3.10 -12.58 16.78
C TYR A 17 -1.87 -12.85 15.91
N GLY A 18 -0.71 -12.26 16.25
CA GLY A 18 0.45 -12.22 15.35
C GLY A 18 0.28 -11.18 14.25
N THR A 19 1.09 -11.26 13.19
CA THR A 19 0.94 -10.41 12.01
C THR A 19 -0.46 -10.58 11.43
N ILE A 20 -1.14 -9.45 11.20
CA ILE A 20 -2.51 -9.43 10.69
C ILE A 20 -2.47 -9.83 9.21
N ILE A 21 -3.23 -10.86 8.88
CA ILE A 21 -3.41 -11.43 7.54
C ILE A 21 -4.90 -11.49 7.21
N GLU A 22 -5.25 -11.90 5.99
CA GLU A 22 -6.64 -12.01 5.55
C GLU A 22 -7.51 -12.95 6.42
N SER A 23 -6.93 -14.04 6.92
CA SER A 23 -7.65 -14.99 7.79
C SER A 23 -7.70 -14.55 9.25
N THR A 24 -7.05 -13.44 9.63
CA THR A 24 -7.16 -12.89 10.98
C THR A 24 -8.61 -12.44 11.22
N PRO A 25 -9.22 -12.73 12.38
CA PRO A 25 -10.54 -12.23 12.72
C PRO A 25 -10.64 -10.73 12.52
N GLN A 26 -11.80 -10.25 12.08
CA GLN A 26 -12.01 -8.85 11.67
C GLN A 26 -11.43 -7.87 12.70
N VAL A 27 -10.52 -7.02 12.21
CA VAL A 27 -9.93 -5.92 12.97
C VAL A 27 -10.65 -4.66 12.54
N ASP A 28 -11.68 -4.26 13.29
CA ASP A 28 -12.53 -3.11 12.99
C ASP A 28 -11.71 -1.82 12.82
N GLU A 29 -10.68 -1.64 13.64
CA GLU A 29 -9.80 -0.47 13.58
C GLU A 29 -9.04 -0.39 12.26
N LEU A 30 -8.63 -1.53 11.70
CA LEU A 30 -7.98 -1.62 10.38
C LEU A 30 -8.98 -1.38 9.26
N THR A 31 -10.19 -1.94 9.38
CA THR A 31 -11.28 -1.73 8.41
C THR A 31 -11.60 -0.23 8.30
N ILE A 32 -11.78 0.45 9.43
CA ILE A 32 -12.01 1.90 9.47
C ILE A 32 -10.83 2.65 8.83
N LEU A 33 -9.59 2.24 9.11
CA LEU A 33 -8.41 2.90 8.55
C LEU A 33 -8.36 2.77 7.01
N LEU A 34 -8.67 1.58 6.47
CA LEU A 34 -8.73 1.32 5.04
C LEU A 34 -9.87 2.08 4.36
N GLU A 35 -11.07 2.13 4.97
CA GLU A 35 -12.17 2.94 4.46
C GLU A 35 -11.78 4.41 4.35
N LYS A 36 -11.08 4.93 5.35
CA LYS A 36 -10.60 6.32 5.38
C LYS A 36 -9.51 6.63 4.35
N CYS A 37 -8.89 5.63 3.74
CA CYS A 37 -8.00 5.84 2.59
C CYS A 37 -8.74 6.38 1.36
N THR A 38 -10.07 6.24 1.31
CA THR A 38 -10.93 6.73 0.21
C THR A 38 -11.74 7.98 0.58
N ASP A 39 -11.43 8.63 1.71
CA ASP A 39 -12.17 9.78 2.21
C ASP A 39 -12.10 10.97 1.22
N LYS A 40 -13.12 11.83 1.24
CA LYS A 40 -13.17 13.03 0.38
C LYS A 40 -12.09 14.04 0.78
N ASN A 41 -11.72 14.07 2.06
CA ASN A 41 -10.64 14.91 2.53
C ASN A 41 -9.29 14.30 2.12
N ASN A 42 -8.65 14.90 1.12
CA ASN A 42 -7.37 14.41 0.58
C ASN A 42 -6.27 14.26 1.65
N ILE A 43 -6.17 15.21 2.59
CA ILE A 43 -5.15 15.16 3.64
C ILE A 43 -5.41 13.95 4.54
N LEU A 44 -6.66 13.72 4.92
CA LEU A 44 -7.05 12.57 5.74
C LEU A 44 -6.78 11.25 4.99
N ALA A 45 -7.21 11.16 3.73
CA ALA A 45 -7.03 9.98 2.89
C ALA A 45 -5.56 9.61 2.74
N VAL A 46 -4.70 10.56 2.37
CA VAL A 46 -3.25 10.35 2.25
C VAL A 46 -2.65 9.96 3.61
N THR A 47 -3.03 10.61 4.70
CA THR A 47 -2.51 10.27 6.04
C THR A 47 -2.90 8.86 6.46
N CYS A 48 -4.13 8.41 6.14
CA CYS A 48 -4.57 7.04 6.38
C CYS A 48 -3.82 6.03 5.52
N CYS A 49 -3.62 6.33 4.23
CA CYS A 49 -2.83 5.49 3.32
C CYS A 49 -1.39 5.30 3.84
N ASN A 50 -0.73 6.39 4.25
CA ASN A 50 0.61 6.34 4.83
C ASN A 50 0.63 5.54 6.14
N ALA A 51 -0.38 5.70 7.00
CA ALA A 51 -0.50 4.93 8.23
C ALA A 51 -0.61 3.41 7.98
N VAL A 52 -1.31 3.00 6.91
CA VAL A 52 -1.41 1.60 6.49
C VAL A 52 -0.05 1.08 6.03
N VAL A 53 0.69 1.84 5.20
CA VAL A 53 2.04 1.49 4.76
C VAL A 53 2.99 1.34 5.95
N ASP A 54 2.95 2.26 6.92
CA ASP A 54 3.77 2.18 8.13
C ASP A 54 3.51 0.88 8.91
N LEU A 55 2.26 0.43 8.97
CA LEU A 55 1.89 -0.81 9.66
C LEU A 55 2.47 -2.05 8.96
N VAL A 56 2.56 -2.03 7.62
CA VAL A 56 3.24 -3.07 6.85
C VAL A 56 4.74 -3.03 7.10
N GLN A 57 5.36 -1.86 7.07
CA GLN A 57 6.80 -1.70 7.30
C GLN A 57 7.22 -2.16 8.71
N LEU A 58 6.35 -1.98 9.71
CA LEU A 58 6.54 -2.47 11.08
C LEU A 58 6.19 -3.97 11.26
N GLY A 59 5.82 -4.66 10.18
CA GLY A 59 5.41 -6.06 10.18
C GLY A 59 4.15 -6.34 11.01
N VAL A 60 3.32 -5.32 11.24
CA VAL A 60 2.04 -5.44 11.97
C VAL A 60 0.99 -6.09 11.09
N ILE A 61 0.99 -5.74 9.79
CA ILE A 61 0.06 -6.28 8.80
C ILE A 61 0.88 -6.83 7.64
N GLU A 62 0.43 -7.94 7.06
CA GLU A 62 1.06 -8.55 5.90
C GLU A 62 0.94 -7.68 4.64
N TYR A 63 2.02 -7.65 3.88
CA TYR A 63 2.15 -6.94 2.61
C TYR A 63 1.05 -7.32 1.60
N ASP A 64 0.91 -8.61 1.30
CA ASP A 64 0.00 -9.10 0.25
C ASP A 64 -1.46 -8.83 0.59
N PHE A 65 -1.81 -8.95 1.87
CA PHE A 65 -3.13 -8.57 2.35
C PHE A 65 -3.43 -7.09 2.11
N VAL A 66 -2.52 -6.19 2.51
CA VAL A 66 -2.71 -4.75 2.33
C VAL A 66 -2.72 -4.35 0.85
N MET A 67 -1.81 -4.90 0.03
CA MET A 67 -1.78 -4.63 -1.40
C MET A 67 -3.12 -4.98 -2.05
N ARG A 68 -3.69 -6.15 -1.71
CA ARG A 68 -5.02 -6.55 -2.20
C ARG A 68 -6.13 -5.63 -1.71
N CYS A 69 -6.13 -5.24 -0.44
CA CYS A 69 -7.10 -4.29 0.09
C CYS A 69 -7.06 -2.96 -0.67
N LEU A 70 -5.87 -2.38 -0.88
CA LEU A 70 -5.71 -1.12 -1.61
C LEU A 70 -6.18 -1.22 -3.06
N LEU A 71 -5.82 -2.31 -3.76
CA LEU A 71 -6.27 -2.56 -5.13
C LEU A 71 -7.80 -2.70 -5.21
N ASN A 72 -8.43 -3.34 -4.23
CA ASN A 72 -9.89 -3.47 -4.17
C ASN A 72 -10.61 -2.14 -3.89
N LEU A 73 -9.93 -1.15 -3.30
CA LEU A 73 -10.51 0.17 -3.08
C LEU A 73 -10.51 1.05 -4.34
N VAL A 74 -9.65 0.77 -5.33
CA VAL A 74 -9.46 1.59 -6.54
C VAL A 74 -10.77 1.88 -7.30
N PRO A 75 -11.65 0.91 -7.58
CA PRO A 75 -12.83 1.16 -8.43
C PRO A 75 -13.82 2.16 -7.80
N SER A 76 -13.94 2.13 -6.47
CA SER A 76 -14.91 2.93 -5.71
C SER A 76 -14.32 4.18 -5.05
N ALA A 77 -12.99 4.31 -5.04
CA ALA A 77 -12.30 5.42 -4.41
C ALA A 77 -12.69 6.77 -5.05
N LYS A 78 -13.03 7.74 -4.19
CA LYS A 78 -13.32 9.12 -4.62
C LYS A 78 -12.05 9.90 -4.95
N ASN A 79 -10.93 9.46 -4.40
CA ASN A 79 -9.62 10.04 -4.58
C ASN A 79 -8.59 8.90 -4.59
N LEU A 80 -7.76 8.87 -5.63
CA LEU A 80 -6.76 7.81 -5.83
C LEU A 80 -5.36 8.23 -5.40
N ASN A 81 -5.09 9.51 -5.11
CA ASN A 81 -3.74 10.00 -4.87
C ASN A 81 -3.07 9.26 -3.71
N GLY A 82 -3.76 9.14 -2.57
CA GLY A 82 -3.24 8.40 -1.41
C GLY A 82 -3.05 6.90 -1.70
N ILE A 83 -3.97 6.29 -2.46
CA ILE A 83 -3.89 4.87 -2.81
C ILE A 83 -2.70 4.61 -3.74
N ILE A 84 -2.53 5.42 -4.78
CA ILE A 84 -1.41 5.31 -5.72
C ILE A 84 -0.09 5.49 -4.96
N GLN A 85 0.01 6.49 -4.09
CA GLN A 85 1.20 6.71 -3.24
C GLN A 85 1.49 5.52 -2.32
N ALA A 86 0.45 4.95 -1.69
CA ALA A 86 0.62 3.77 -0.86
C ALA A 86 1.06 2.54 -1.67
N ILE A 87 0.48 2.29 -2.84
CA ILE A 87 0.91 1.23 -3.76
C ILE A 87 2.37 1.43 -4.17
N THR A 88 2.76 2.67 -4.53
CA THR A 88 4.16 3.02 -4.84
C THR A 88 5.07 2.67 -3.66
N ALA A 89 4.71 3.09 -2.45
CA ALA A 89 5.52 2.85 -1.26
C ALA A 89 5.65 1.35 -0.94
N LEU A 90 4.56 0.58 -1.09
CA LEU A 90 4.59 -0.88 -0.95
C LEU A 90 5.50 -1.53 -2.00
N LEU A 91 5.41 -1.15 -3.28
CA LEU A 91 6.29 -1.66 -4.32
C LEU A 91 7.77 -1.36 -4.02
N LYS A 92 8.08 -0.18 -3.46
CA LYS A 92 9.44 0.14 -3.01
C LYS A 92 9.89 -0.75 -1.85
N LEU A 93 9.02 -1.03 -0.88
CA LEU A 93 9.34 -1.95 0.22
C LEU A 93 9.66 -3.36 -0.33
N GLN A 94 8.88 -3.85 -1.28
CA GLN A 94 9.11 -5.14 -1.93
C GLN A 94 10.44 -5.17 -2.68
N LEU A 95 10.74 -4.13 -3.46
CA LEU A 95 12.01 -3.99 -4.17
C LEU A 95 13.19 -3.96 -3.19
N ALA A 96 13.09 -3.19 -2.11
CA ALA A 96 14.12 -3.11 -1.09
C ALA A 96 14.38 -4.47 -0.43
N VAL A 97 13.33 -5.25 -0.14
CA VAL A 97 13.50 -6.62 0.38
C VAL A 97 14.22 -7.48 -0.65
N ALA A 98 13.75 -7.51 -1.90
CA ALA A 98 14.31 -8.34 -2.96
C ALA A 98 15.81 -8.09 -3.19
N ILE A 99 16.21 -6.81 -3.29
CA ILE A 99 17.62 -6.41 -3.46
C ILE A 99 18.49 -6.89 -2.29
N ASN A 100 17.97 -6.86 -1.05
CA ASN A 100 18.74 -7.27 0.13
C ASN A 100 18.80 -8.80 0.32
N THR A 101 17.81 -9.55 -0.20
CA THR A 101 17.78 -11.01 -0.09
C THR A 101 18.50 -11.74 -1.23
N GLU A 102 18.56 -11.15 -2.42
CA GLU A 102 19.19 -11.81 -3.57
C GLU A 102 20.70 -11.58 -3.58
N GLN A 103 21.44 -12.67 -3.42
CA GLN A 103 22.91 -12.67 -3.34
C GLN A 103 23.57 -12.13 -4.62
N ASP A 104 22.91 -12.28 -5.77
CA ASP A 104 23.40 -11.86 -7.08
C ASP A 104 22.86 -10.47 -7.51
N GLY A 105 22.09 -9.79 -6.65
CA GLY A 105 21.56 -8.44 -6.89
C GLY A 105 20.59 -8.30 -8.08
N THR A 106 20.07 -9.41 -8.62
CA THR A 106 19.31 -9.41 -9.87
C THR A 106 17.80 -9.47 -9.61
N PHE A 107 17.19 -8.30 -9.36
CA PHE A 107 15.75 -8.22 -9.10
C PHE A 107 14.89 -8.88 -10.18
N VAL A 108 14.15 -9.92 -9.80
CA VAL A 108 13.10 -10.51 -10.63
C VAL A 108 11.73 -9.98 -10.19
N SER A 109 11.04 -9.27 -11.07
CA SER A 109 9.68 -8.79 -10.81
C SER A 109 8.73 -9.98 -10.58
N PRO A 110 7.97 -10.00 -9.47
CA PRO A 110 6.95 -11.03 -9.21
C PRO A 110 5.67 -10.82 -10.02
N TYR A 111 5.55 -9.67 -10.68
CA TYR A 111 4.41 -9.33 -11.52
C TYR A 111 4.74 -9.54 -13.00
N THR A 112 3.72 -9.95 -13.75
CA THR A 112 3.75 -10.05 -15.20
C THR A 112 2.75 -9.06 -15.81
N LEU A 113 2.57 -9.09 -17.13
CA LEU A 113 1.54 -8.28 -17.80
C LEU A 113 0.12 -8.82 -17.56
N ARG A 114 -0.03 -10.12 -17.22
CA ARG A 114 -1.34 -10.79 -17.20
C ARG A 114 -1.65 -11.54 -15.90
N LEU A 115 -0.68 -12.24 -15.32
CA LEU A 115 -0.90 -13.03 -14.10
C LEU A 115 0.37 -13.19 -13.24
N PRO A 116 0.39 -12.70 -12.00
CA PRO A 116 -0.45 -11.58 -11.54
C PRO A 116 -0.05 -10.29 -12.29
N PRO A 117 -1.01 -9.45 -12.72
CA PRO A 117 -0.68 -8.17 -13.35
C PRO A 117 -0.02 -7.22 -12.32
N HIS A 118 0.87 -6.36 -12.79
CA HIS A 118 1.49 -5.33 -11.94
C HIS A 118 0.41 -4.44 -11.28
N PRO A 119 0.55 -4.02 -10.00
CA PRO A 119 -0.47 -3.22 -9.31
C PRO A 119 -0.94 -1.98 -10.09
N PHE A 120 -0.04 -1.25 -10.75
CA PHE A 120 -0.45 -0.12 -11.61
C PHE A 120 -1.20 -0.52 -12.89
N ILE A 121 -0.96 -1.71 -13.45
CA ILE A 121 -1.81 -2.24 -14.53
C ILE A 121 -3.22 -2.46 -14.00
N THR A 122 -3.36 -3.05 -12.81
CA THR A 122 -4.66 -3.24 -12.16
C THR A 122 -5.35 -1.91 -11.86
N VAL A 123 -4.61 -0.90 -11.40
CA VAL A 123 -5.15 0.46 -11.18
C VAL A 123 -5.67 1.05 -12.49
N LEU A 124 -4.86 1.03 -13.56
CA LEU A 124 -5.22 1.59 -14.86
C LEU A 124 -6.39 0.87 -15.52
N ASN A 125 -6.49 -0.45 -15.37
CA ASN A 125 -7.63 -1.22 -15.88
C ASN A 125 -8.95 -0.81 -15.22
N ASN A 126 -8.94 -0.40 -13.95
CA ASN A 126 -10.13 0.05 -13.24
C ASN A 126 -10.42 1.55 -13.40
N ARG A 127 -9.37 2.37 -13.47
CA ARG A 127 -9.43 3.84 -13.47
C ARG A 127 -8.41 4.41 -14.47
N PRO A 128 -8.66 4.35 -15.79
CA PRO A 128 -7.71 4.81 -16.81
C PRO A 128 -7.31 6.29 -16.67
N GLU A 129 -8.21 7.11 -16.13
CA GLU A 129 -8.00 8.54 -15.86
C GLU A 129 -6.92 8.82 -14.81
N SER A 130 -6.47 7.80 -14.07
CA SER A 130 -5.41 7.90 -13.06
C SER A 130 -3.99 7.94 -13.64
N TRP A 131 -3.84 7.77 -14.96
CA TRP A 131 -2.55 7.79 -15.65
C TRP A 131 -1.66 9.00 -15.30
N PRO A 132 -2.16 10.25 -15.28
CA PRO A 132 -1.34 11.41 -14.93
C PRO A 132 -0.75 11.31 -13.52
N GLN A 133 -1.52 10.82 -12.54
CA GLN A 133 -1.05 10.63 -11.16
C GLN A 133 0.02 9.55 -11.07
N ILE A 134 -0.17 8.43 -11.78
CA ILE A 134 0.82 7.36 -11.85
C ILE A 134 2.12 7.88 -12.48
N LEU A 135 2.02 8.63 -13.58
CA LEU A 135 3.16 9.22 -14.26
C LEU A 135 3.91 10.22 -13.36
N GLN A 136 3.17 11.01 -12.57
CA GLN A 136 3.75 11.92 -11.58
C GLN A 136 4.56 11.14 -10.53
N GLU A 137 4.03 10.06 -9.97
CA GLU A 137 4.76 9.22 -9.02
C GLU A 137 6.03 8.62 -9.64
N PHE A 138 5.96 8.12 -10.87
CA PHE A 138 7.16 7.65 -11.59
C PHE A 138 8.20 8.75 -11.80
N SER A 139 7.77 9.95 -12.17
CA SER A 139 8.67 11.09 -12.29
C SER A 139 9.36 11.36 -10.95
N HIS A 140 8.62 11.37 -9.84
CA HIS A 140 9.21 11.54 -8.51
C HIS A 140 10.21 10.44 -8.17
N LEU A 141 9.95 9.18 -8.54
CA LEU A 141 10.90 8.08 -8.33
C LEU A 141 12.20 8.29 -9.10
N CYS A 142 12.12 8.64 -10.38
CA CYS A 142 13.30 8.85 -11.23
C CYS A 142 14.17 10.03 -10.78
N HIS A 143 13.56 11.07 -10.19
CA HIS A 143 14.29 12.23 -9.68
C HIS A 143 14.72 12.09 -8.21
N SER A 144 14.15 11.13 -7.46
CA SER A 144 14.57 10.88 -6.09
C SER A 144 15.93 10.18 -6.09
N GLU A 145 16.96 10.81 -5.52
CA GLU A 145 18.32 10.26 -5.39
C GLU A 145 18.42 9.00 -4.50
N ASN A 146 17.30 8.45 -4.02
CA ASN A 146 17.20 7.36 -3.03
C ASN A 146 17.00 5.96 -3.64
N LEU A 147 17.31 5.76 -4.93
CA LEU A 147 17.33 4.43 -5.57
C LEU A 147 18.75 3.99 -5.96
N ARG A 148 19.79 4.65 -5.43
CA ARG A 148 21.20 4.27 -5.56
C ARG A 148 21.70 3.63 -4.27
#